data_AF-A0AAV1NB16-F1
#
_entry.id   AF-A0AAV1NB16-F1
#
_cell.length_a   1.000
_cell.length_b   1.000
_cell.length_c   1.000
_cell.angle_alpha   90.00
_cell.angle_beta   90.00
_cell.angle_gamma   90.00
#
_symmetry.space_group_name_H-M   'P 1'
#
loop_
_entity.id
_entity.type
_entity.pdbx_description
1 polymer ?
#
loop_
_entity_poly.entity_id
_entity_poly.type
_entity_poly.pdbx_seq_one_letter_code
_entity_poly.pdbx_strand_id
1 'polypeptide(L)'
;MFVRLKVAAESLAMIAKCSLTVVLVVTSHEWGLYIFSAAHVVYTGVLVLCYAVYFLCFLGSKEATKKGFPLQSVGDLLPHKTNGKPLVDWTLARLTWSFFKQSFLKQILTEGERYVMTFLNVLSFGDQGVYDIVNNLGSMVARFIFLPIEESFYIFFGKVLERGRDVKSQKQEDVTIAAEVLECLLKLVLVIGLIITVFGYAYSHLALDIYGGSLLSSGAGPSLLRCYSCYVLLLAVNGVTECFVFAAMSQEEVDKYNLVMLALSVSFLLLSYMLTWWAGGIGFILANCLNMGLRISHSLLYIHRYFQSTPWKPLRGLLPSPLLLLALAVSAVITAVSEGFFCCDDGWLLRLVHICVGAVCLLCVLVTVLLTETWLIQFVRTKLLPQYRKKHT
;
A
#
# COMPACT_ATOMS: atom_id res chain seq x y z
N MET A 1 -22.51 8.54 -16.65
CA MET A 1 -23.68 8.10 -17.44
C MET A 1 -23.58 6.65 -17.94
N PHE A 2 -22.40 6.02 -18.04
CA PHE A 2 -22.28 4.61 -18.49
C PHE A 2 -21.38 3.74 -17.59
N VAL A 3 -21.62 3.77 -16.28
CA VAL A 3 -20.80 2.99 -15.32
C VAL A 3 -20.89 1.48 -15.59
N ARG A 4 -22.09 0.98 -15.91
CA ARG A 4 -22.29 -0.45 -16.24
C ARG A 4 -21.51 -0.90 -17.49
N LEU A 5 -21.51 -0.08 -18.54
CA LEU A 5 -20.73 -0.35 -19.75
C LEU A 5 -19.24 -0.37 -19.43
N LYS A 6 -18.76 0.63 -18.69
CA LYS A 6 -17.35 0.70 -18.29
C LYS A 6 -16.94 -0.58 -17.55
N VAL A 7 -17.72 -0.98 -16.55
CA VAL A 7 -17.45 -2.20 -15.79
C VAL A 7 -17.44 -3.44 -16.69
N ALA A 8 -18.42 -3.60 -17.58
CA ALA A 8 -18.48 -4.75 -18.48
C ALA A 8 -17.31 -4.79 -19.48
N ALA A 9 -17.01 -3.67 -20.12
CA ALA A 9 -15.93 -3.56 -21.10
C ALA A 9 -14.55 -3.75 -20.47
N GLU A 10 -14.29 -3.13 -19.31
CA GLU A 10 -13.04 -3.32 -18.56
C GLU A 10 -12.91 -4.77 -18.07
N SER A 11 -13.99 -5.38 -17.58
CA SER A 11 -13.97 -6.78 -17.15
C SER A 11 -13.64 -7.73 -18.31
N LEU A 12 -14.29 -7.56 -19.46
CA LEU A 12 -14.03 -8.39 -20.64
C LEU A 12 -12.61 -8.23 -21.16
N ALA A 13 -12.12 -6.98 -21.25
CA ALA A 13 -10.75 -6.68 -21.65
C ALA A 13 -9.72 -7.28 -20.68
N MET A 14 -9.97 -7.20 -19.37
CA MET A 14 -9.11 -7.81 -18.35
C MET A 14 -9.11 -9.33 -18.43
N ILE A 15 -10.27 -9.97 -18.60
CA ILE A 15 -10.36 -11.43 -18.77
C ILE A 15 -9.58 -11.87 -20.01
N ALA A 16 -9.73 -11.17 -21.14
CA ALA A 16 -9.00 -11.47 -22.37
C ALA A 16 -7.48 -11.33 -22.17
N LYS A 17 -7.04 -10.22 -21.55
CA LYS A 17 -5.63 -9.98 -21.19
C LYS A 17 -5.07 -11.11 -20.33
N CYS A 18 -5.72 -11.40 -19.21
CA CYS A 18 -5.25 -12.40 -18.25
C CYS A 18 -5.21 -13.80 -18.87
N SER A 19 -6.24 -14.18 -19.63
CA SER A 19 -6.30 -15.48 -20.31
C SER A 19 -5.15 -15.62 -21.30
N LEU A 20 -4.90 -14.58 -22.11
CA LEU A 20 -3.80 -14.59 -23.07
C LEU A 20 -2.44 -14.63 -22.38
N THR A 21 -2.24 -13.84 -21.31
CA THR A 21 -1.00 -13.88 -20.52
C THR A 21 -0.75 -15.28 -19.98
N VAL A 22 -1.75 -15.92 -19.36
CA VAL A 22 -1.59 -17.27 -18.80
C VAL A 22 -1.25 -18.29 -19.89
N VAL A 23 -1.99 -18.30 -20.99
CA VAL A 23 -1.75 -19.24 -22.10
C VAL A 23 -0.34 -19.06 -22.65
N LEU A 24 0.05 -17.82 -22.98
CA LEU A 24 1.35 -17.56 -23.60
C LEU A 24 2.52 -17.78 -22.65
N VAL A 25 2.38 -17.45 -21.36
CA VAL A 25 3.41 -17.76 -20.36
C VAL A 25 3.60 -19.27 -20.31
N VAL A 26 2.53 -20.06 -20.19
CA VAL A 26 2.62 -21.53 -20.11
C VAL A 26 3.20 -22.17 -21.39
N THR A 27 2.90 -21.63 -22.57
CA THR A 27 3.41 -22.20 -23.83
C THR A 27 4.81 -21.71 -24.22
N SER A 28 5.21 -20.50 -23.81
CA SER A 28 6.38 -19.81 -24.36
C SER A 28 7.08 -18.91 -23.33
N HIS A 29 7.46 -19.51 -22.21
CA HIS A 29 8.09 -18.82 -21.06
C HIS A 29 9.28 -17.89 -21.41
N GLU A 30 10.04 -18.19 -22.47
CA GLU A 30 11.24 -17.41 -22.82
C GLU A 30 10.94 -16.01 -23.39
N TRP A 31 9.72 -15.77 -23.88
CA TRP A 31 9.35 -14.52 -24.55
C TRP A 31 8.57 -13.56 -23.63
N GLY A 32 8.83 -13.57 -22.32
CA GLY A 32 8.04 -12.87 -21.29
C GLY A 32 7.68 -11.41 -21.61
N LEU A 33 8.63 -10.63 -22.11
CA LEU A 33 8.40 -9.22 -22.47
C LEU A 33 7.42 -9.05 -23.65
N TYR A 34 7.53 -9.92 -24.66
CA TYR A 34 6.63 -9.92 -25.81
C TYR A 34 5.24 -10.40 -25.42
N ILE A 35 5.15 -11.38 -24.53
CA ILE A 35 3.88 -11.87 -23.98
C ILE A 35 3.16 -10.75 -23.23
N PHE A 36 3.88 -10.02 -22.37
CA PHE A 36 3.35 -8.88 -21.66
C PHE A 36 2.83 -7.80 -22.62
N SER A 37 3.60 -7.50 -23.67
CA SER A 37 3.24 -6.50 -24.69
C SER A 37 2.00 -6.93 -25.48
N ALA A 38 1.96 -8.17 -25.97
CA ALA A 38 0.83 -8.73 -26.71
C ALA A 38 -0.46 -8.71 -25.86
N ALA A 39 -0.37 -9.06 -24.58
CA ALA A 39 -1.50 -9.00 -23.66
C ALA A 39 -2.05 -7.58 -23.49
N HIS A 40 -1.20 -6.55 -23.43
CA HIS A 40 -1.63 -5.15 -23.36
C HIS A 40 -2.25 -4.64 -24.67
N VAL A 41 -1.75 -5.09 -25.82
CA VAL A 41 -2.37 -4.81 -27.12
C VAL A 41 -3.76 -5.41 -27.18
N VAL A 42 -3.94 -6.66 -26.76
CA VAL A 42 -5.25 -7.32 -26.73
C VAL A 42 -6.20 -6.65 -25.75
N TYR A 43 -5.74 -6.31 -24.54
CA TYR A 43 -6.52 -5.51 -23.59
C TYR A 43 -7.07 -4.23 -24.23
N THR A 44 -6.19 -3.45 -24.85
CA THR A 44 -6.53 -2.17 -25.46
C THR A 44 -7.46 -2.36 -26.65
N GLY A 45 -7.19 -3.36 -27.51
CA GLY A 45 -8.01 -3.69 -28.67
C GLY A 45 -9.42 -4.11 -28.28
N VAL A 46 -9.58 -5.00 -27.30
CA VAL A 46 -10.91 -5.42 -26.80
C VAL A 46 -11.65 -4.25 -26.19
N LEU A 47 -10.98 -3.40 -25.40
CA LEU A 47 -11.59 -2.23 -24.78
C LEU A 47 -12.10 -1.25 -25.84
N VAL A 48 -11.26 -0.90 -26.83
CA VAL A 48 -11.65 -0.01 -27.94
C VAL A 48 -12.78 -0.62 -28.75
N LEU A 49 -12.72 -1.93 -29.06
CA LEU A 49 -13.77 -2.63 -29.80
C LEU A 49 -15.11 -2.59 -29.05
N CYS A 50 -15.11 -2.82 -27.73
CA CYS A 50 -16.32 -2.77 -26.91
C CYS A 50 -16.99 -1.39 -26.95
N TYR A 51 -16.19 -0.33 -26.78
CA TYR A 51 -16.72 1.04 -26.84
C TYR A 51 -17.18 1.40 -28.25
N ALA A 52 -16.40 1.04 -29.28
CA ALA A 52 -16.77 1.28 -30.67
C ALA A 52 -18.10 0.60 -31.02
N VAL A 53 -18.24 -0.70 -30.75
CA VAL A 53 -19.47 -1.47 -30.99
C VAL A 53 -20.64 -0.88 -30.21
N TYR A 54 -20.45 -0.57 -28.92
CA TYR A 54 -21.51 0.01 -28.11
C TYR A 54 -21.99 1.35 -28.66
N PHE A 55 -21.08 2.28 -28.96
CA PHE A 55 -21.45 3.59 -29.46
C PHE A 55 -22.03 3.53 -30.88
N LEU A 56 -21.53 2.64 -31.75
CA LEU A 56 -22.13 2.39 -33.06
C LEU A 56 -23.58 1.91 -32.96
N CYS A 57 -23.91 1.04 -32.00
CA CYS A 57 -25.29 0.59 -31.78
C CYS A 57 -26.14 1.61 -31.00
N PHE A 58 -25.53 2.40 -30.13
CA PHE A 58 -26.22 3.35 -29.26
C PHE A 58 -26.60 4.63 -29.99
N LEU A 59 -25.70 5.20 -30.80
CA LEU A 59 -25.98 6.36 -31.65
C LEU A 59 -26.96 5.95 -32.76
N GLY A 60 -28.16 6.54 -32.75
CA GLY A 60 -29.27 6.17 -33.64
C GLY A 60 -30.36 5.32 -32.99
N SER A 61 -30.16 4.84 -31.75
CA SER A 61 -31.21 4.16 -30.99
C SER A 61 -32.26 5.14 -30.42
N LYS A 62 -33.52 4.69 -30.29
CA LYS A 62 -34.59 5.48 -29.63
C LYS A 62 -34.22 5.89 -28.20
N GLU A 63 -33.34 5.12 -27.55
CA GLU A 63 -32.89 5.38 -26.18
C GLU A 63 -31.89 6.54 -26.09
N ALA A 64 -31.01 6.71 -27.09
CA ALA A 64 -30.13 7.87 -27.17
C ALA A 64 -30.91 9.19 -27.39
N THR A 65 -31.93 9.15 -28.26
CA THR A 65 -32.84 10.28 -28.48
C THR A 65 -33.65 10.62 -27.22
N LYS A 66 -34.15 9.60 -26.50
CA LYS A 66 -34.89 9.78 -25.23
C LYS A 66 -34.02 10.38 -24.11
N LYS A 67 -32.73 10.06 -24.08
CA LYS A 67 -31.78 10.58 -23.07
C LYS A 67 -31.18 11.95 -23.44
N GLY A 68 -31.53 12.52 -24.60
CA GLY A 68 -31.01 13.82 -25.05
C GLY A 68 -29.49 13.82 -25.23
N PHE A 69 -28.91 12.73 -25.76
CA PHE A 69 -27.46 12.60 -25.88
C PHE A 69 -26.90 13.61 -26.91
N PRO A 70 -25.82 14.34 -26.59
CA PRO A 70 -25.34 15.46 -27.41
C PRO A 70 -24.67 15.05 -28.73
N LEU A 71 -24.27 13.78 -28.90
CA LEU A 71 -23.66 13.27 -30.12
C LEU A 71 -24.70 12.52 -30.95
N GLN A 72 -24.86 12.86 -32.23
CA GLN A 72 -25.90 12.30 -33.09
C GLN A 72 -25.33 11.34 -34.15
N SER A 73 -24.08 11.52 -34.55
CA SER A 73 -23.40 10.68 -35.53
C SER A 73 -22.06 10.14 -35.01
N VAL A 74 -21.63 9.01 -35.57
CA VAL A 74 -20.30 8.42 -35.32
C VAL A 74 -19.18 9.38 -35.72
N GLY A 75 -19.42 10.23 -36.72
CA GLY A 75 -18.50 11.29 -37.13
C GLY A 75 -18.30 12.38 -36.07
N ASP A 76 -19.26 12.57 -35.17
CA ASP A 76 -19.18 13.55 -34.07
C ASP A 76 -18.28 13.08 -32.92
N LEU A 77 -17.92 11.78 -32.89
CA LEU A 77 -16.94 11.25 -31.94
C LEU A 77 -15.51 11.69 -32.27
N LEU A 78 -15.26 12.07 -33.52
CA LEU A 78 -13.97 12.59 -33.95
C LEU A 78 -13.89 14.10 -33.68
N PRO A 79 -12.68 14.62 -33.41
CA PRO A 79 -12.50 16.05 -33.20
C PRO A 79 -12.91 16.83 -34.46
N HIS A 80 -14.01 17.58 -34.37
CA HIS A 80 -14.50 18.46 -35.44
C HIS A 80 -14.61 19.90 -34.96
N LYS A 81 -14.36 20.86 -35.85
CA LYS A 81 -14.48 22.28 -35.56
C LYS A 81 -15.96 22.68 -35.56
N THR A 82 -16.53 22.99 -34.41
CA THR A 82 -17.87 23.57 -34.36
C THR A 82 -17.87 24.98 -34.96
N ASN A 83 -18.81 25.26 -35.88
CA ASN A 83 -18.94 26.56 -36.51
C ASN A 83 -19.10 27.68 -35.46
N GLY A 84 -18.28 28.73 -35.57
CA GLY A 84 -18.32 29.91 -34.70
C GLY A 84 -17.62 29.79 -33.33
N LYS A 85 -17.02 28.64 -33.01
CA LYS A 85 -16.21 28.47 -31.79
C LYS A 85 -14.73 28.23 -32.14
N PRO A 86 -13.78 28.66 -31.28
CA PRO A 86 -12.39 28.28 -31.44
C PRO A 86 -12.24 26.76 -31.34
N LEU A 87 -11.29 26.18 -32.07
CA LEU A 87 -11.01 24.73 -32.05
C LEU A 87 -10.67 24.23 -30.63
N VAL A 88 -10.01 25.09 -29.86
CA VAL A 88 -9.63 24.85 -28.47
C VAL A 88 -10.26 25.95 -27.62
N ASP A 89 -11.04 25.54 -26.63
CA ASP A 89 -11.49 26.45 -25.58
C ASP A 89 -10.31 26.81 -24.68
N TRP A 90 -9.82 28.04 -24.80
CA TRP A 90 -8.66 28.52 -24.04
C TRP A 90 -8.88 28.52 -22.53
N THR A 91 -10.13 28.66 -22.06
CA THR A 91 -10.44 28.58 -20.62
C THR A 91 -10.29 27.15 -20.13
N LEU A 92 -10.82 26.19 -20.88
CA LEU A 92 -10.69 24.77 -20.57
C LEU A 92 -9.26 24.27 -20.75
N ALA A 93 -8.52 24.79 -21.74
CA ALA A 93 -7.11 24.49 -21.95
C ALA A 93 -6.25 24.99 -20.78
N ARG A 94 -6.51 26.19 -20.26
CA ARG A 94 -5.83 26.71 -19.07
C ARG A 94 -6.12 25.86 -17.84
N LEU A 95 -7.37 25.43 -17.65
CA LEU A 95 -7.74 24.53 -16.56
C LEU A 95 -7.07 23.14 -16.70
N THR A 96 -7.09 22.57 -17.91
CA THR A 96 -6.44 21.30 -18.24
C THR A 96 -4.94 21.38 -18.01
N TRP A 97 -4.31 22.50 -18.36
CA TRP A 97 -2.89 22.75 -18.09
C TRP A 97 -2.57 22.79 -16.59
N SER A 98 -3.45 23.40 -15.78
CA SER A 98 -3.31 23.36 -14.33
C SER A 98 -3.41 21.93 -13.78
N PHE A 99 -4.39 21.13 -14.22
CA PHE A 99 -4.51 19.72 -13.82
C PHE A 99 -3.34 18.86 -14.33
N PHE A 100 -2.84 19.15 -15.52
CA PHE A 100 -1.67 18.47 -16.06
C PHE A 100 -0.44 18.73 -15.19
N LYS A 101 -0.17 20.00 -14.82
CA LYS A 101 0.92 20.34 -13.89
C LYS A 101 0.81 19.61 -12.55
N GLN A 102 -0.39 19.59 -11.97
CA GLN A 102 -0.64 18.88 -10.71
C GLN A 102 -0.40 17.37 -10.85
N SER A 103 -0.89 16.77 -11.95
CA SER A 103 -0.73 15.33 -12.21
C SER A 103 0.72 14.96 -12.50
N PHE A 104 1.44 15.80 -13.25
CA PHE A 104 2.86 15.61 -13.55
C PHE A 104 3.72 15.69 -12.28
N LEU A 105 3.46 16.69 -11.43
CA LEU A 105 4.14 16.81 -10.14
C LEU A 105 3.83 15.56 -9.28
N LYS A 106 2.57 15.16 -9.19
CA LYS A 106 2.15 13.96 -8.47
C LYS A 106 2.85 12.70 -9.01
N GLN A 107 2.99 12.58 -10.33
CA GLN A 107 3.69 11.46 -10.96
C GLN A 107 5.16 11.41 -10.54
N ILE A 108 5.87 12.54 -10.53
CA ILE A 108 7.26 12.59 -10.05
C ILE A 108 7.35 12.23 -8.57
N LEU A 109 6.43 12.71 -7.72
CA LEU A 109 6.45 12.38 -6.30
C LEU A 109 6.12 10.90 -6.03
N THR A 110 5.28 10.28 -6.86
CA THR A 110 4.79 8.91 -6.64
C THR A 110 5.71 7.86 -7.27
N GLU A 111 6.19 8.12 -8.48
CA GLU A 111 7.03 7.20 -9.26
C GLU A 111 8.49 7.64 -9.30
N GLY A 112 8.87 8.64 -8.51
CA GLY A 112 10.24 9.14 -8.41
C GLY A 112 11.24 8.05 -8.05
N GLU A 113 10.84 7.09 -7.22
CA GLU A 113 11.61 5.87 -6.93
C GLU A 113 11.97 5.09 -8.20
N ARG A 114 10.99 4.83 -9.07
CA ARG A 114 11.23 4.13 -10.33
C ARG A 114 12.08 4.94 -11.29
N TYR A 115 11.88 6.26 -11.34
CA TYR A 115 12.72 7.14 -12.15
C TYR A 115 14.18 7.13 -11.70
N VAL A 116 14.45 7.13 -10.39
CA VAL A 116 15.81 6.97 -9.85
C VAL A 116 16.42 5.64 -10.28
N MET A 117 15.68 4.54 -10.17
CA MET A 117 16.17 3.22 -10.58
C MET A 117 16.46 3.14 -12.09
N THR A 118 15.56 3.64 -12.92
CA THR A 118 15.67 3.52 -14.39
C THR A 118 16.67 4.51 -15.00
N PHE A 119 16.67 5.78 -14.58
CA PHE A 119 17.46 6.81 -15.27
C PHE A 119 18.88 6.97 -14.71
N LEU A 120 19.11 6.63 -13.44
CA LEU A 120 20.43 6.80 -12.80
C LEU A 120 21.28 5.53 -12.82
N ASN A 121 20.80 4.44 -13.45
CA ASN A 121 21.50 3.15 -13.60
C ASN A 121 22.14 2.64 -12.29
N VAL A 122 21.49 2.90 -11.15
CA VAL A 122 22.05 2.57 -9.83
C VAL A 122 21.95 1.07 -9.50
N LEU A 123 21.06 0.36 -10.21
CA LEU A 123 20.81 -1.07 -10.08
C LEU A 123 20.85 -1.72 -11.46
N SER A 124 21.37 -2.96 -11.53
CA SER A 124 21.28 -3.75 -12.76
C SER A 124 19.81 -4.07 -13.09
N PHE A 125 19.49 -4.34 -14.37
CA PHE A 125 18.12 -4.71 -14.75
C PHE A 125 17.61 -5.96 -14.01
N GLY A 126 18.49 -6.92 -13.74
CA GLY A 126 18.16 -8.11 -12.94
C GLY A 126 17.79 -7.73 -11.50
N ASP A 127 18.60 -6.90 -10.86
CA ASP A 127 18.35 -6.47 -9.47
C ASP A 127 17.10 -5.59 -9.35
N GLN A 128 16.81 -4.77 -10.36
CA GLN A 128 15.55 -4.01 -10.44
C GLN A 128 14.35 -4.96 -10.48
N GLY A 129 14.42 -6.03 -11.28
CA GLY A 129 13.38 -7.06 -11.33
C GLY A 129 13.18 -7.78 -9.99
N VAL A 130 14.27 -8.20 -9.34
CA VAL A 130 14.21 -8.83 -8.00
C VAL A 130 13.65 -7.85 -6.96
N TYR A 131 14.10 -6.60 -6.98
CA TYR A 131 13.60 -5.54 -6.11
C TYR A 131 12.10 -5.32 -6.28
N ASP A 132 11.63 -5.18 -7.52
CA ASP A 132 10.20 -4.95 -7.82
C ASP A 132 9.33 -6.13 -7.35
N ILE A 133 9.81 -7.36 -7.51
CA ILE A 133 9.11 -8.55 -7.01
C ILE A 133 9.03 -8.51 -5.48
N VAL A 134 10.15 -8.27 -4.80
CA VAL A 134 10.19 -8.21 -3.33
C VAL A 134 9.35 -7.04 -2.80
N ASN A 135 9.39 -5.87 -3.43
CA ASN A 135 8.57 -4.72 -3.04
C ASN A 135 7.08 -5.02 -3.20
N ASN A 136 6.67 -5.67 -4.29
CA ASN A 136 5.27 -6.07 -4.47
C ASN A 136 4.82 -7.17 -3.50
N LEU A 137 5.70 -8.14 -3.20
CA LEU A 137 5.41 -9.20 -2.24
C LEU A 137 5.32 -8.65 -0.81
N GLY A 138 6.31 -7.85 -0.40
CA GLY A 138 6.39 -7.25 0.92
C GLY A 138 5.27 -6.24 1.18
N SER A 139 4.89 -5.44 0.18
CA SER A 139 3.78 -4.48 0.32
C SER A 139 2.39 -5.13 0.41
N MET A 140 2.26 -6.44 0.19
CA MET A 140 0.96 -7.12 0.28
C MET A 140 0.30 -6.96 1.65
N VAL A 141 1.07 -7.06 2.74
CA VAL A 141 0.55 -6.87 4.09
C VAL A 141 0.00 -5.44 4.24
N ALA A 142 0.77 -4.44 3.80
CA ALA A 142 0.33 -3.05 3.85
C ALA A 142 -0.96 -2.84 3.03
N ARG A 143 -1.05 -3.42 1.83
CA ARG A 143 -2.21 -3.29 0.94
C ARG A 143 -3.47 -4.00 1.44
N PHE A 144 -3.32 -5.19 2.01
CA PHE A 144 -4.48 -6.03 2.37
C PHE A 144 -4.89 -5.91 3.84
N ILE A 145 -3.98 -5.52 4.73
CA ILE A 145 -4.24 -5.42 6.17
C ILE A 145 -4.25 -3.96 6.61
N PHE A 146 -3.15 -3.23 6.41
CA PHE A 146 -3.01 -1.88 6.99
C PHE A 146 -3.84 -0.83 6.27
N LEU A 147 -3.87 -0.85 4.93
CA LEU A 147 -4.62 0.13 4.14
C LEU A 147 -6.13 0.13 4.45
N PRO A 148 -6.84 -1.03 4.51
CA PRO A 148 -8.25 -1.05 4.92
C PRO A 148 -8.48 -0.57 6.35
N ILE A 149 -7.55 -0.84 7.27
CA ILE A 149 -7.59 -0.34 8.65
C ILE A 149 -7.46 1.19 8.63
N GLU A 150 -6.45 1.71 7.92
CA GLU A 150 -6.17 3.14 7.78
C GLU A 150 -7.39 3.91 7.24
N GLU A 151 -7.98 3.46 6.14
CA GLU A 151 -9.15 4.10 5.52
C GLU A 151 -10.37 4.05 6.46
N SER A 152 -10.60 2.92 7.12
CA SER A 152 -11.75 2.75 8.02
C SER A 152 -11.64 3.67 9.24
N PHE A 153 -10.45 3.76 9.84
CA PHE A 153 -10.23 4.57 11.03
C PHE A 153 -10.02 6.04 10.74
N TYR A 154 -9.54 6.41 9.55
CA TYR A 154 -9.60 7.79 9.06
C TYR A 154 -11.04 8.32 9.08
N ILE A 155 -11.98 7.56 8.53
CA ILE A 155 -13.41 7.92 8.51
C ILE A 155 -13.97 7.97 9.93
N PHE A 156 -13.58 7.04 10.80
CA PHE A 156 -13.99 7.03 12.20
C PHE A 156 -13.53 8.30 12.93
N PHE A 157 -12.23 8.63 12.89
CA PHE A 157 -11.70 9.80 13.56
C PHE A 157 -12.29 11.10 12.99
N GLY A 158 -12.48 11.18 11.67
CA GLY A 158 -13.10 12.35 11.05
C GLY A 158 -14.59 12.54 11.39
N LYS A 159 -15.26 11.53 11.97
CA LYS A 159 -16.64 11.63 12.47
C LYS A 159 -16.72 11.92 13.96
N VAL A 160 -15.73 11.45 14.73
CA VAL A 160 -15.68 11.60 16.19
C VAL A 160 -15.05 12.93 16.58
N LEU A 161 -14.04 13.38 15.85
CA LEU A 161 -13.32 14.61 16.12
C LEU A 161 -13.79 15.73 15.19
N GLU A 162 -13.79 16.96 15.71
CA GLU A 162 -13.99 18.16 14.92
C GLU A 162 -12.64 18.66 14.39
N ARG A 163 -12.52 18.78 13.06
CA ARG A 163 -11.28 19.21 12.40
C ARG A 163 -10.82 20.59 12.84
N GLY A 164 -9.52 20.71 13.14
CA GLY A 164 -8.87 21.98 13.47
C GLY A 164 -9.30 22.58 14.80
N ARG A 165 -9.96 21.80 15.66
CA ARG A 165 -10.47 22.26 16.94
C ARG A 165 -9.66 21.68 18.09
N ASP A 166 -9.28 22.54 19.03
CA ASP A 166 -8.51 22.11 20.20
C ASP A 166 -9.31 21.15 21.08
N VAL A 167 -8.60 20.19 21.67
CA VAL A 167 -9.16 19.14 22.54
C VAL A 167 -10.00 19.70 23.69
N LYS A 168 -9.63 20.85 24.27
CA LYS A 168 -10.37 21.47 25.39
C LYS A 168 -11.76 21.97 24.99
N SER A 169 -11.93 22.29 23.70
CA SER A 169 -13.16 22.87 23.18
C SER A 169 -14.10 21.84 22.57
N GLN A 170 -13.66 20.58 22.49
CA GLN A 170 -14.45 19.44 22.01
C GLN A 170 -15.13 18.71 23.17
N LYS A 171 -16.11 17.86 22.83
CA LYS A 171 -16.75 16.97 23.80
C LYS A 171 -15.72 15.98 24.35
N GLN A 172 -15.53 16.00 25.67
CA GLN A 172 -14.51 15.18 26.32
C GLN A 172 -14.75 13.68 26.14
N GLU A 173 -16.01 13.25 26.02
CA GLU A 173 -16.36 11.86 25.73
C GLU A 173 -15.84 11.41 24.36
N ASP A 174 -16.05 12.21 23.31
CA ASP A 174 -15.60 11.90 21.95
C ASP A 174 -14.07 11.86 21.85
N VAL A 175 -13.38 12.78 22.52
CA VAL A 175 -11.91 12.79 22.57
C VAL A 175 -11.37 11.56 23.31
N THR A 176 -12.03 11.16 24.40
CA THR A 176 -11.65 9.96 25.16
C THR A 176 -11.77 8.72 24.28
N ILE A 177 -12.90 8.58 23.58
CA ILE A 177 -13.12 7.49 22.63
C ILE A 177 -12.05 7.49 21.54
N ALA A 178 -11.72 8.66 20.96
CA ALA A 178 -10.69 8.75 19.93
C ALA A 178 -9.30 8.35 20.47
N ALA A 179 -8.95 8.76 21.69
CA ALA A 179 -7.68 8.42 22.32
C ALA A 179 -7.57 6.91 22.59
N GLU A 180 -8.60 6.29 23.17
CA GLU A 180 -8.63 4.85 23.43
C GLU A 180 -8.53 4.04 22.13
N VAL A 181 -9.30 4.42 21.11
CA VAL A 181 -9.25 3.75 19.80
C VAL A 181 -7.87 3.90 19.17
N LEU A 182 -7.26 5.09 19.21
CA LEU A 182 -5.92 5.32 18.69
C LEU A 182 -4.87 4.47 19.43
N GLU A 183 -4.93 4.42 20.76
CA GLU A 183 -4.03 3.59 21.58
C GLU A 183 -4.13 2.11 21.17
N CYS A 184 -5.35 1.62 21.04
CA CYS A 184 -5.60 0.23 20.68
C CYS A 184 -5.13 -0.10 19.26
N LEU A 185 -5.33 0.82 18.32
CA LEU A 185 -4.91 0.62 16.93
C LEU A 185 -3.40 0.64 16.78
N LEU A 186 -2.71 1.60 17.41
CA LEU A 186 -1.25 1.64 17.42
C LEU A 186 -0.68 0.34 17.96
N LYS A 187 -1.28 -0.17 19.05
CA LYS A 187 -0.89 -1.46 19.63
C LYS A 187 -1.15 -2.63 18.68
N LEU A 188 -2.32 -2.67 18.04
CA LEU A 188 -2.67 -3.71 17.07
C LEU A 188 -1.66 -3.78 15.93
N VAL A 189 -1.44 -2.66 15.24
CA VAL A 189 -0.60 -2.63 14.04
C VAL A 189 0.87 -2.81 14.39
N LEU A 190 1.31 -2.34 15.56
CA LEU A 190 2.67 -2.59 16.04
C LEU A 190 2.90 -4.08 16.30
N VAL A 191 1.98 -4.76 16.99
CA VAL A 191 2.12 -6.21 17.27
C VAL A 191 2.14 -7.01 15.96
N ILE A 192 1.25 -6.70 15.01
CA ILE A 192 1.24 -7.34 13.68
C ILE A 192 2.57 -7.06 12.96
N GLY A 193 3.03 -5.81 12.95
CA GLY A 193 4.29 -5.42 12.34
C GLY A 193 5.50 -6.14 12.95
N LEU A 194 5.55 -6.27 14.27
CA LEU A 194 6.64 -6.95 14.99
C LEU A 194 6.68 -8.45 14.68
N ILE A 195 5.52 -9.11 14.63
CA ILE A 195 5.41 -10.51 14.20
C ILE A 195 5.96 -10.64 12.78
N ILE A 196 5.55 -9.77 11.85
CA ILE A 196 6.03 -9.82 10.47
C ILE A 196 7.53 -9.55 10.39
N THR A 197 8.09 -8.63 11.18
CA THR A 197 9.53 -8.40 11.23
C THR A 197 10.29 -9.67 11.67
N VAL A 198 9.86 -10.30 12.76
CA VAL A 198 10.54 -11.48 13.32
C VAL A 198 10.47 -12.68 12.39
N PHE A 199 9.25 -13.06 11.97
CA PHE A 199 9.07 -14.23 11.12
C PHE A 199 9.42 -13.92 9.66
N GLY A 200 9.13 -12.74 9.15
CA GLY A 200 9.55 -12.33 7.81
C GLY A 200 11.06 -12.40 7.64
N TYR A 201 11.84 -12.02 8.65
CA TYR A 201 13.30 -12.12 8.59
C TYR A 201 13.78 -13.57 8.39
N ALA A 202 13.39 -14.48 9.29
CA ALA A 202 13.88 -15.87 9.27
C ALA A 202 13.31 -16.72 8.11
N TYR A 203 12.14 -16.35 7.58
CA TYR A 203 11.47 -17.13 6.53
C TYR A 203 11.62 -16.51 5.13
N SER A 204 12.37 -15.39 4.99
CA SER A 204 12.54 -14.69 3.71
C SER A 204 13.12 -15.57 2.61
N HIS A 205 14.17 -16.36 2.92
CA HIS A 205 14.79 -17.24 1.94
C HIS A 205 13.83 -18.33 1.47
N LEU A 206 13.21 -19.05 2.42
CA LEU A 206 12.24 -20.10 2.13
C LEU A 206 11.04 -19.58 1.33
N ALA A 207 10.49 -18.41 1.71
CA ALA A 207 9.34 -17.81 1.02
C ALA A 207 9.66 -17.48 -0.44
N LEU A 208 10.84 -16.90 -0.71
CA LEU A 208 11.26 -16.59 -2.07
C LEU A 208 11.60 -17.84 -2.88
N ASP A 209 12.19 -18.85 -2.25
CA ASP A 209 12.50 -20.11 -2.93
C ASP A 209 11.22 -20.86 -3.34
N ILE A 210 10.19 -20.88 -2.48
CA ILE A 210 8.87 -21.44 -2.83
C ILE A 210 8.21 -20.64 -3.96
N TYR A 211 8.35 -19.30 -3.94
CA TYR A 211 7.66 -18.43 -4.88
C TYR A 211 8.30 -18.40 -6.28
N GLY A 212 9.62 -18.22 -6.35
CA GLY A 212 10.35 -18.02 -7.61
C GLY A 212 11.60 -18.88 -7.76
N GLY A 213 11.83 -19.85 -6.87
CA GLY A 213 12.99 -20.74 -6.90
C GLY A 213 14.32 -20.00 -6.71
N SER A 214 15.39 -20.64 -7.19
CA SER A 214 16.77 -20.13 -7.11
C SER A 214 16.94 -18.73 -7.68
N LEU A 215 16.14 -18.35 -8.69
CA LEU A 215 16.17 -17.00 -9.28
C LEU A 215 15.99 -15.90 -8.24
N LEU A 216 15.13 -16.13 -7.23
CA LEU A 216 14.88 -15.16 -6.17
C LEU A 216 15.61 -15.48 -4.88
N SER A 217 15.93 -16.76 -4.60
CA SER A 217 16.54 -17.17 -3.34
C SER A 217 18.07 -17.10 -3.33
N SER A 218 18.77 -17.29 -4.46
CA SER A 218 20.24 -17.33 -4.49
C SER A 218 20.92 -15.95 -4.59
N GLY A 219 20.15 -14.89 -4.82
CA GLY A 219 20.65 -13.52 -5.05
C GLY A 219 20.39 -12.55 -3.89
N ALA A 220 20.18 -11.28 -4.22
CA ALA A 220 19.86 -10.24 -3.23
C ALA A 220 18.46 -10.37 -2.62
N GLY A 221 17.59 -11.22 -3.20
CA GLY A 221 16.18 -11.37 -2.83
C GLY A 221 15.93 -11.58 -1.32
N PRO A 222 16.55 -12.58 -0.65
CA PRO A 222 16.30 -12.83 0.76
C PRO A 222 16.69 -11.65 1.64
N SER A 223 17.82 -11.00 1.35
CA SER A 223 18.27 -9.81 2.08
C SER A 223 17.35 -8.61 1.88
N LEU A 224 16.81 -8.43 0.67
CA LEU A 224 15.81 -7.42 0.38
C LEU A 224 14.52 -7.68 1.16
N LEU A 225 14.00 -8.91 1.16
CA LEU A 225 12.76 -9.25 1.85
C LEU A 225 12.91 -9.19 3.37
N ARG A 226 14.08 -9.53 3.91
CA ARG A 226 14.43 -9.32 5.33
C ARG A 226 14.37 -7.84 5.71
N CYS A 227 15.01 -6.98 4.91
CA CYS A 227 14.97 -5.53 5.13
C CYS A 227 13.54 -4.98 4.98
N TYR A 228 12.80 -5.47 3.99
CA TYR A 228 11.41 -5.11 3.76
C TYR A 228 10.51 -5.52 4.93
N SER A 229 10.75 -6.67 5.55
CA SER A 229 9.99 -7.11 6.72
C SER A 229 10.09 -6.11 7.88
N CYS A 230 11.28 -5.53 8.10
CA CYS A 230 11.45 -4.40 9.03
C CYS A 230 10.72 -3.13 8.56
N TYR A 231 10.73 -2.86 7.25
CA TYR A 231 10.02 -1.72 6.67
C TYR A 231 8.49 -1.81 6.87
N VAL A 232 7.91 -3.02 6.83
CA VAL A 232 6.48 -3.26 7.10
C VAL A 232 6.05 -2.75 8.48
N LEU A 233 6.92 -2.89 9.50
CA LEU A 233 6.65 -2.32 10.83
C LEU A 233 6.50 -0.79 10.78
N LEU A 234 7.35 -0.10 10.02
CA LEU A 234 7.27 1.35 9.86
C LEU A 234 6.00 1.75 9.09
N LEU A 235 5.64 1.03 8.02
CA LEU A 235 4.39 1.24 7.29
C LEU A 235 3.17 1.11 8.21
N ALA A 236 3.16 0.10 9.08
CA ALA A 236 2.07 -0.14 10.03
C ALA A 236 1.84 1.05 10.97
N VAL A 237 2.92 1.54 11.59
CA VAL A 237 2.86 2.67 12.52
C VAL A 237 2.54 3.97 11.78
N ASN A 238 3.17 4.20 10.62
CA ASN A 238 2.95 5.39 9.82
C ASN A 238 1.47 5.54 9.42
N GLY A 239 0.86 4.50 8.85
CA GLY A 239 -0.54 4.56 8.39
C GLY A 239 -1.50 4.98 9.50
N VAL A 240 -1.43 4.34 10.69
CA VAL A 240 -2.34 4.69 11.81
C VAL A 240 -2.06 6.07 12.38
N THR A 241 -0.79 6.48 12.52
CA THR A 241 -0.47 7.81 13.05
C THR A 241 -0.91 8.92 12.09
N GLU A 242 -0.65 8.77 10.79
CA GLU A 242 -1.04 9.76 9.79
C GLU A 242 -2.54 9.83 9.58
N CYS A 243 -3.25 8.69 9.56
CA CYS A 243 -4.70 8.72 9.38
C CYS A 243 -5.40 9.49 10.50
N PHE A 244 -4.93 9.36 11.75
CA PHE A 244 -5.41 10.16 12.86
C PHE A 244 -5.07 11.64 12.68
N VAL A 245 -3.82 11.95 12.36
CA VAL A 245 -3.34 13.32 12.20
C VAL A 245 -4.12 14.06 11.10
N PHE A 246 -4.30 13.44 9.93
CA PHE A 246 -5.09 14.01 8.83
C PHE A 246 -6.58 14.13 9.15
N ALA A 247 -7.12 13.29 10.05
CA ALA A 247 -8.49 13.41 10.51
C ALA A 247 -8.68 14.57 11.50
N ALA A 248 -7.66 14.89 12.31
CA ALA A 248 -7.71 15.92 13.34
C ALA A 248 -7.29 17.33 12.86
N MET A 249 -6.33 17.41 11.93
CA MET A 249 -5.74 18.68 11.47
C MET A 249 -6.76 19.62 10.81
N SER A 250 -6.52 20.93 10.96
CA SER A 250 -7.21 21.97 10.19
C SER A 250 -6.73 22.01 8.73
N GLN A 251 -7.47 22.69 7.85
CA GLN A 251 -7.05 22.84 6.46
C GLN A 251 -5.67 23.54 6.34
N GLU A 252 -5.42 24.57 7.16
CA GLU A 252 -4.14 25.29 7.17
C GLU A 252 -2.97 24.41 7.65
N GLU A 253 -3.23 23.52 8.62
CA GLU A 253 -2.24 22.55 9.11
C GLU A 253 -1.93 21.50 8.04
N VAL A 254 -2.96 21.01 7.34
CA VAL A 254 -2.80 20.07 6.21
C VAL A 254 -1.98 20.71 5.10
N ASP A 255 -2.23 21.98 4.75
CA ASP A 255 -1.47 22.68 3.71
C ASP A 255 0.00 22.89 4.10
N LYS A 256 0.27 23.23 5.37
CA LYS A 256 1.64 23.27 5.90
C LYS A 256 2.29 21.89 5.88
N TYR A 257 1.55 20.85 6.25
CA TYR A 257 2.04 19.48 6.23
C TYR A 257 2.34 18.99 4.81
N ASN A 258 1.52 19.35 3.82
CA ASN A 258 1.76 19.06 2.41
C ASN A 258 3.09 19.66 1.93
N LEU A 259 3.44 20.87 2.39
CA LEU A 259 4.74 21.47 2.09
C LEU A 259 5.90 20.70 2.75
N VAL A 260 5.72 20.24 3.99
CA VAL A 260 6.70 19.38 4.68
C VAL A 260 6.85 18.04 3.95
N MET A 261 5.76 17.41 3.53
CA MET A 261 5.78 16.17 2.74
C MET A 261 6.51 16.33 1.41
N LEU A 262 6.37 17.49 0.75
CA LEU A 262 7.13 17.79 -0.46
C LEU A 262 8.64 17.83 -0.16
N ALA A 263 9.05 18.50 0.92
CA ALA A 263 10.45 18.54 1.34
C ALA A 263 11.00 17.14 1.71
N LEU A 264 10.20 16.34 2.43
CA LEU A 264 10.54 14.94 2.75
C LEU A 264 10.67 14.09 1.48
N SER A 265 9.80 14.29 0.48
CA SER A 265 9.87 13.58 -0.80
C SER A 265 11.16 13.91 -1.57
N VAL A 266 11.57 15.17 -1.60
CA VAL A 266 12.85 15.57 -2.23
C VAL A 266 14.04 14.99 -1.46
N SER A 267 14.01 15.04 -0.12
CA SER A 267 15.04 14.43 0.73
C SER A 267 15.12 12.91 0.50
N PHE A 268 13.98 12.24 0.37
CA PHE A 268 13.90 10.81 0.06
C PHE A 268 14.54 10.48 -1.29
N LEU A 269 14.31 11.26 -2.35
CA LEU A 269 14.93 11.02 -3.65
C LEU A 269 16.46 11.13 -3.58
N LEU A 270 16.97 12.16 -2.89
CA LEU A 270 18.42 12.33 -2.68
C LEU A 270 19.00 11.18 -1.88
N LEU A 271 18.35 10.82 -0.77
CA LEU A 271 18.79 9.75 0.11
C LEU A 271 18.74 8.40 -0.59
N SER A 272 17.71 8.14 -1.40
CA SER A 272 17.58 6.93 -2.20
C SER A 272 18.73 6.83 -3.19
N TYR A 273 19.10 7.91 -3.88
CA TYR A 273 20.27 7.91 -4.75
C TYR A 273 21.56 7.58 -3.98
N MET A 274 21.82 8.24 -2.85
CA MET A 274 23.03 8.05 -2.05
C MET A 274 23.13 6.63 -1.45
N LEU A 275 22.06 6.14 -0.84
CA LEU A 275 22.06 4.82 -0.18
C LEU A 275 22.05 3.68 -1.21
N THR A 276 21.39 3.86 -2.36
CA THR A 276 21.41 2.85 -3.42
C THR A 276 22.80 2.73 -4.04
N TRP A 277 23.54 3.83 -4.17
CA TRP A 277 24.94 3.77 -4.59
C TRP A 277 25.82 3.00 -3.59
N TRP A 278 25.50 3.07 -2.28
CA TRP A 278 26.27 2.38 -1.24
C TRP A 278 25.88 0.90 -1.04
N ALA A 279 24.59 0.58 -1.04
CA ALA A 279 24.05 -0.73 -0.63
C ALA A 279 23.04 -1.34 -1.63
N GLY A 280 23.01 -0.86 -2.87
CA GLY A 280 22.11 -1.34 -3.91
C GLY A 280 20.63 -1.25 -3.48
N GLY A 281 19.84 -2.28 -3.81
CA GLY A 281 18.41 -2.29 -3.54
C GLY A 281 18.07 -2.26 -2.03
N ILE A 282 18.97 -2.77 -1.18
CA ILE A 282 18.81 -2.68 0.28
C ILE A 282 18.91 -1.22 0.72
N GLY A 283 19.87 -0.48 0.15
CA GLY A 283 20.00 0.96 0.35
C GLY A 283 18.73 1.72 -0.01
N PHE A 284 18.05 1.30 -1.08
CA PHE A 284 16.76 1.85 -1.47
C PHE A 284 15.67 1.63 -0.39
N ILE A 285 15.54 0.40 0.12
CA ILE A 285 14.59 0.10 1.23
C ILE A 285 14.94 0.92 2.48
N LEU A 286 16.22 1.06 2.80
CA LEU A 286 16.67 1.87 3.94
C LEU A 286 16.33 3.35 3.77
N ALA A 287 16.42 3.91 2.57
CA ALA A 287 15.98 5.28 2.30
C ALA A 287 14.47 5.45 2.54
N ASN A 288 13.68 4.46 2.13
CA ASN A 288 12.24 4.38 2.42
C ASN A 288 11.97 4.27 3.93
N CYS A 289 12.73 3.46 4.66
CA CYS A 289 12.64 3.37 6.13
C CYS A 289 12.92 4.73 6.81
N LEU A 290 13.96 5.44 6.36
CA LEU A 290 14.31 6.75 6.91
C LEU A 290 13.22 7.80 6.60
N ASN A 291 12.67 7.80 5.39
CA ASN A 291 11.55 8.66 5.03
C ASN A 291 10.31 8.38 5.90
N MET A 292 9.94 7.11 6.08
CA MET A 292 8.84 6.73 6.99
C MET A 292 9.14 7.08 8.44
N GLY A 293 10.38 6.95 8.91
CA GLY A 293 10.80 7.35 10.26
C GLY A 293 10.60 8.85 10.52
N LEU A 294 10.93 9.71 9.57
CA LEU A 294 10.69 11.16 9.66
C LEU A 294 9.19 11.48 9.69
N ARG A 295 8.40 10.81 8.83
CA ARG A 295 6.94 10.97 8.78
C ARG A 295 6.26 10.53 10.08
N ILE A 296 6.67 9.38 10.62
CA ILE A 296 6.22 8.90 11.93
C ILE A 296 6.59 9.91 13.00
N SER A 297 7.84 10.38 13.04
CA SER A 297 8.30 11.35 14.04
C SER A 297 7.45 12.63 14.04
N HIS A 298 7.15 13.18 12.86
CA HIS A 298 6.27 14.34 12.74
C HIS A 298 4.86 14.05 13.28
N SER A 299 4.28 12.90 12.91
CA SER A 299 2.94 12.50 13.35
C SER A 299 2.87 12.26 14.86
N LEU A 300 3.89 11.63 15.44
CA LEU A 300 4.00 11.42 16.88
C LEU A 300 4.13 12.75 17.65
N LEU A 301 4.90 13.71 17.12
CA LEU A 301 5.00 15.05 17.70
C LEU A 301 3.64 15.77 17.68
N TYR A 302 2.88 15.66 16.59
CA TYR A 302 1.54 16.23 16.51
C TYR A 302 0.59 15.58 17.52
N ILE A 303 0.52 14.24 17.55
CA ILE A 303 -0.33 13.49 18.50
C ILE A 303 0.03 13.84 19.95
N HIS A 304 1.32 13.90 20.26
CA HIS A 304 1.78 14.27 21.60
C HIS A 304 1.29 15.67 22.00
N ARG A 305 1.47 16.67 21.12
CA ARG A 305 1.01 18.05 21.37
C ARG A 305 -0.51 18.14 21.49
N TYR A 306 -1.24 17.41 20.64
CA TYR A 306 -2.70 17.37 20.63
C TYR A 306 -3.25 16.88 21.98
N PHE A 307 -2.67 15.81 22.55
CA PHE A 307 -3.11 15.26 23.84
C PHE A 307 -2.36 15.80 25.06
N GLN A 308 -1.36 16.68 24.90
CA GLN A 308 -0.51 17.15 26.02
C GLN A 308 -1.29 17.82 27.15
N SER A 309 -2.40 18.48 26.82
CA SER A 309 -3.28 19.15 27.79
C SER A 309 -4.31 18.22 28.43
N THR A 310 -4.27 16.92 28.14
CA THR A 310 -5.24 15.91 28.63
C THR A 310 -4.56 14.81 29.44
N PRO A 311 -5.31 14.06 30.27
CA PRO A 311 -4.76 12.89 30.96
C PRO A 311 -4.44 11.72 30.02
N TRP A 312 -4.97 11.74 28.79
CA TRP A 312 -4.88 10.64 27.83
C TRP A 312 -3.51 10.58 27.14
N LYS A 313 -2.96 9.37 26.99
CA LYS A 313 -1.63 9.14 26.39
C LYS A 313 -1.67 8.01 25.36
N PRO A 314 -2.33 8.21 24.21
CA PRO A 314 -2.54 7.14 23.23
C PRO A 314 -1.25 6.54 22.65
N LEU A 315 -0.15 7.30 22.70
CA LEU A 315 1.17 6.80 22.29
C LEU A 315 1.70 5.64 23.15
N ARG A 316 1.08 5.35 24.31
CA ARG A 316 1.35 4.13 25.08
C ARG A 316 1.06 2.85 24.30
N GLY A 317 0.20 2.92 23.28
CA GLY A 317 -0.04 1.81 22.37
C GLY A 317 1.22 1.35 21.62
N LEU A 318 2.24 2.22 21.51
CA LEU A 318 3.52 1.86 20.91
C LEU A 318 4.46 1.09 21.85
N LEU A 319 4.09 0.90 23.11
CA LEU A 319 4.84 0.11 24.09
C LEU A 319 4.14 -1.24 24.32
N PRO A 320 4.56 -2.32 23.63
CA PRO A 320 4.04 -3.65 23.88
C PRO A 320 4.51 -4.17 25.23
N SER A 321 3.81 -5.18 25.77
CA SER A 321 4.18 -5.77 27.05
C SER A 321 5.60 -6.39 27.02
N PRO A 322 6.40 -6.26 28.09
CA PRO A 322 7.76 -6.83 28.14
C PRO A 322 7.78 -8.34 27.89
N LEU A 323 6.74 -9.07 28.33
CA LEU A 323 6.61 -10.50 28.09
C LEU A 323 6.41 -10.82 26.59
N LEU A 324 5.66 -9.99 25.86
CA LEU A 324 5.51 -10.14 24.41
C LEU A 324 6.83 -9.87 23.68
N LEU A 325 7.57 -8.83 24.09
CA LEU A 325 8.90 -8.55 23.54
C LEU A 325 9.87 -9.70 23.79
N LEU A 326 9.84 -10.30 25.00
CA LEU A 326 10.63 -11.48 25.32
C LEU A 326 10.25 -12.67 24.44
N ALA A 327 8.95 -12.96 24.30
CA ALA A 327 8.46 -14.05 23.45
C ALA A 327 8.86 -13.88 21.98
N LEU A 328 8.79 -12.65 21.46
CA LEU A 328 9.25 -12.30 20.12
C LEU A 328 10.76 -12.45 19.97
N ALA A 329 11.55 -11.99 20.95
CA ALA A 329 13.01 -12.10 20.92
C ALA A 329 13.46 -13.57 20.97
N VAL A 330 12.87 -14.38 21.85
CA VAL A 330 13.13 -15.83 21.93
C VAL A 330 12.74 -16.50 20.62
N SER A 331 11.56 -16.17 20.07
CA SER A 331 11.11 -16.70 18.78
C SER A 331 12.08 -16.33 17.65
N ALA A 332 12.56 -15.08 17.61
CA ALA A 332 13.50 -14.61 16.60
C ALA A 332 14.82 -15.42 16.62
N VAL A 333 15.36 -15.67 17.81
CA VAL A 333 16.57 -16.50 17.97
C VAL A 333 16.31 -17.93 17.52
N ILE A 334 15.21 -18.55 17.98
CA ILE A 334 14.88 -19.93 17.62
C ILE A 334 14.69 -20.06 16.10
N THR A 335 13.96 -19.14 15.47
CA THR A 335 13.71 -19.19 14.03
C THR A 335 14.95 -18.89 13.21
N ALA A 336 15.84 -17.99 13.65
CA ALA A 336 17.11 -17.72 12.96
C ALA A 336 18.07 -18.92 13.07
N VAL A 337 18.15 -19.56 14.23
CA VAL A 337 18.90 -20.81 14.41
C VAL A 337 18.30 -21.91 13.53
N SER A 338 16.98 -22.06 13.52
CA SER A 338 16.27 -23.01 12.68
C SER A 338 16.53 -22.78 11.19
N GLU A 339 16.59 -21.53 10.73
CA GLU A 339 16.95 -21.20 9.35
C GLU A 339 18.37 -21.69 9.04
N GLY A 340 19.35 -21.38 9.89
CA GLY A 340 20.74 -21.78 9.66
C GLY A 340 21.00 -23.29 9.66
N PHE A 341 20.20 -24.08 10.40
CA PHE A 341 20.36 -25.54 10.48
C PHE A 341 19.47 -26.34 9.53
N PHE A 342 18.27 -25.86 9.22
CA PHE A 342 17.25 -26.64 8.50
C PHE A 342 16.86 -26.06 7.13
N CYS A 343 17.31 -24.85 6.77
CA CYS A 343 17.05 -24.24 5.47
C CYS A 343 18.37 -24.08 4.66
N CYS A 344 18.41 -24.30 3.34
CA CYS A 344 17.35 -24.79 2.44
C CYS A 344 17.84 -25.76 1.35
N ASP A 345 19.09 -26.25 1.42
CA ASP A 345 19.72 -27.04 0.36
C ASP A 345 19.49 -28.56 0.52
N ASP A 346 19.25 -29.02 1.75
CA ASP A 346 19.23 -30.46 2.10
C ASP A 346 17.84 -31.14 1.95
N GLY A 347 16.92 -30.53 1.17
CA GLY A 347 15.65 -31.14 0.74
C GLY A 347 14.38 -30.73 1.52
N TRP A 348 13.22 -31.20 1.04
CA TRP A 348 11.89 -30.78 1.52
C TRP A 348 11.59 -31.16 2.97
N LEU A 349 12.14 -32.26 3.48
CA LEU A 349 11.91 -32.69 4.86
C LEU A 349 12.43 -31.66 5.87
N LEU A 350 13.63 -31.12 5.65
CA LEU A 350 14.22 -30.12 6.55
C LEU A 350 13.50 -28.77 6.43
N ARG A 351 13.06 -28.40 5.23
CA ARG A 351 12.18 -27.24 5.01
C ARG A 351 10.87 -27.37 5.81
N LEU A 352 10.26 -28.56 5.83
CA LEU A 352 9.06 -28.82 6.64
C LEU A 352 9.35 -28.72 8.14
N VAL A 353 10.50 -29.22 8.61
CA VAL A 353 10.92 -29.05 10.01
C VAL A 353 11.05 -27.57 10.35
N HIS A 354 11.69 -26.77 9.49
CA HIS A 354 11.80 -25.32 9.67
C HIS A 354 10.41 -24.66 9.79
N ILE A 355 9.48 -24.99 8.87
CA ILE A 355 8.09 -24.49 8.90
C ILE A 355 7.39 -24.87 10.22
N CYS A 356 7.55 -26.12 10.68
CA CYS A 356 6.96 -26.58 11.93
C CYS A 356 7.48 -25.81 13.14
N VAL A 357 8.79 -25.54 13.21
CA VAL A 357 9.39 -24.71 14.27
C VAL A 357 8.78 -23.31 14.26
N GLY A 358 8.61 -22.71 13.09
CA GLY A 358 7.95 -21.42 12.92
C GLY A 358 6.51 -21.41 13.39
N ALA A 359 5.74 -22.42 13.02
CA ALA A 359 4.34 -22.56 13.42
C ALA A 359 4.19 -22.65 14.95
N VAL A 360 5.07 -23.42 15.62
CA VAL A 360 5.07 -23.53 17.09
C VAL A 360 5.45 -22.19 17.74
N CYS A 361 6.52 -21.53 17.27
CA CYS A 361 6.93 -20.22 17.77
C CYS A 361 5.83 -19.17 17.58
N LEU A 362 5.19 -19.15 16.40
CA LEU A 362 4.10 -18.23 16.10
C LEU A 362 2.90 -18.48 17.02
N LEU A 363 2.53 -19.75 17.25
CA LEU A 363 1.47 -20.10 18.18
C LEU A 363 1.78 -19.61 19.61
N CYS A 364 3.02 -19.80 20.09
CA CYS A 364 3.45 -19.31 21.39
C CYS A 364 3.37 -17.78 21.50
N VAL A 365 3.78 -17.05 20.46
CA VAL A 365 3.65 -15.58 20.41
C VAL A 365 2.18 -15.17 20.42
N LEU A 366 1.33 -15.82 19.62
CA LEU A 366 -0.11 -15.53 19.58
C LEU A 366 -0.79 -15.80 20.93
N VAL A 367 -0.46 -16.92 21.60
CA VAL A 367 -0.93 -17.20 22.96
C VAL A 367 -0.45 -16.11 23.93
N THR A 368 0.80 -15.67 23.82
CA THR A 368 1.34 -14.58 24.66
C THR A 368 0.56 -13.29 24.43
N VAL A 369 0.28 -12.91 23.18
CA VAL A 369 -0.57 -11.75 22.83
C VAL A 369 -1.96 -11.91 23.46
N LEU A 370 -2.55 -13.10 23.41
CA LEU A 370 -3.86 -13.36 23.97
C LEU A 370 -3.89 -13.22 25.51
N LEU A 371 -2.80 -13.53 26.19
CA LEU A 371 -2.71 -13.46 27.65
C LEU A 371 -2.33 -12.07 28.15
N THR A 372 -1.43 -11.35 27.46
CA THR A 372 -0.92 -10.06 27.92
C THR A 372 -1.74 -8.88 27.42
N GLU A 373 -2.29 -8.96 26.22
CA GLU A 373 -2.96 -7.84 25.56
C GLU A 373 -4.49 -7.98 25.62
N THR A 374 -5.03 -8.29 26.81
CA THR A 374 -6.46 -8.57 27.00
C THR A 374 -7.37 -7.43 26.53
N TRP A 375 -6.95 -6.19 26.71
CA TRP A 375 -7.68 -5.00 26.26
C TRP A 375 -7.74 -4.87 24.72
N LEU A 376 -6.65 -5.24 24.03
CA LEU A 376 -6.60 -5.30 22.57
C LEU A 376 -7.61 -6.31 22.01
N ILE A 377 -7.70 -7.48 22.65
CA ILE A 377 -8.63 -8.54 22.26
C ILE A 377 -10.08 -8.10 22.45
N GLN A 378 -10.36 -7.42 23.57
CA GLN A 378 -11.69 -6.87 23.82
C GLN A 378 -12.07 -5.86 22.75
N PHE A 379 -11.16 -4.96 22.35
CA PHE A 379 -11.40 -4.02 21.26
C PHE A 379 -11.68 -4.72 19.92
N VAL A 380 -10.85 -5.71 19.53
CA VAL A 380 -11.05 -6.47 18.29
C VAL A 380 -12.40 -7.17 18.29
N ARG A 381 -12.78 -7.78 19.42
CA ARG A 381 -14.05 -8.49 19.58
C ARG A 381 -15.27 -7.57 19.59
N THR A 382 -15.17 -6.37 20.16
CA THR A 382 -16.33 -5.49 20.35
C THR A 382 -16.50 -4.43 19.26
N LYS A 383 -15.41 -3.98 18.62
CA LYS A 383 -15.46 -2.86 17.67
C LYS A 383 -15.18 -3.29 16.22
N LEU A 384 -14.24 -4.21 15.99
CA LEU A 384 -13.87 -4.66 14.63
C LEU A 384 -14.78 -5.78 14.09
N LEU A 385 -14.96 -6.87 14.84
CA LEU A 385 -15.73 -8.04 14.41
C LEU A 385 -17.23 -7.78 14.14
N PRO A 386 -17.96 -6.97 14.94
CA PRO A 386 -19.38 -6.73 14.71
C PRO A 386 -19.70 -5.89 13.47
N GLN A 387 -18.79 -4.98 13.07
CA GLN A 387 -18.94 -4.20 11.84
C GLN A 387 -18.89 -5.09 10.58
N TYR A 388 -18.11 -6.17 10.63
CA TYR A 388 -18.04 -7.15 9.55
C TYR A 388 -19.30 -8.01 9.46
N ARG A 389 -19.86 -8.42 10.61
CA ARG A 389 -21.07 -9.26 10.68
C ARG A 389 -22.33 -8.53 10.22
N LYS A 390 -22.44 -7.21 10.47
CA LYS A 390 -23.56 -6.38 9.99
C LYS A 390 -23.53 -6.07 8.49
N LYS A 391 -22.41 -6.30 7.80
CA LYS A 391 -22.29 -6.08 6.35
C LYS A 391 -22.71 -7.30 5.52
N HIS A 392 -22.95 -8.45 6.18
CA HIS A 392 -23.33 -9.73 5.57
C HIS A 392 -24.75 -10.21 5.96
N THR A 393 -25.54 -9.34 6.58
CA THR A 393 -26.99 -9.49 6.82
C THR A 393 -27.68 -8.28 6.23
#